data_AF-D2V6E3-F1
#
_entry.id   AF-D2V6E3-F1
#
_cell.length_a   1.000
_cell.length_b   1.000
_cell.length_c   1.000
_cell.angle_alpha   90.00
_cell.angle_beta   90.00
_cell.angle_gamma   90.00
#
_symmetry.space_group_name_H-M   'P 1'
#
loop_
_entity.id
_entity.type
_entity.pdbx_description
1 polymer ?
#
loop_
_entity_poly.entity_id
_entity_poly.type
_entity_poly.pdbx_seq_one_letter_code
_entity_poly.pdbx_strand_id
1 'polypeptide(L)'
;MQKAIIEENGAIFVPITNSTPQQQEQNLIEQFEQCLTNAEQSIKQIVASASLRDVERLTLQFRNVDEDFTSCFSVLRRVFGNQLPAVTLMEIDSQVDAKIKVQLQAQTRSGIENNGLVRFHVGERFSETAAYQGVLYISGQVPDDGTKDIEGQTEEVLAMLDARLKEAGTDKTKLLMVQIFLANMVEDFAGMNKVWDAWVPKGNTPPRATVQAQLARPEWRIEITATAAII
;
A
#
# COMPACT_ATOMS: atom_id res chain seq x y z
N MET A 1 16.63 -2.49 -18.47
CA MET A 1 15.28 -2.01 -18.11
C MET A 1 15.25 -0.51 -18.26
N GLN A 2 14.28 0.03 -18.99
CA GLN A 2 13.95 1.46 -18.89
C GLN A 2 13.52 1.73 -17.44
N LYS A 3 14.04 2.79 -16.82
CA LYS A 3 13.73 3.11 -15.42
C LYS A 3 12.34 3.73 -15.35
N ALA A 4 11.53 3.26 -14.41
CA ALA A 4 10.31 3.95 -14.04
C ALA A 4 10.63 5.34 -13.46
N ILE A 5 9.74 6.30 -13.70
CA ILE A 5 9.84 7.67 -13.24
C ILE A 5 8.75 7.89 -12.19
N ILE A 6 9.10 8.41 -11.02
CA ILE A 6 8.15 8.79 -9.99
C ILE A 6 8.04 10.31 -10.02
N GLU A 7 6.85 10.83 -10.30
CA GLU A 7 6.55 12.27 -10.26
C GLU A 7 6.28 12.75 -8.83
N GLU A 8 6.40 14.07 -8.60
CA GLU A 8 6.14 14.71 -7.30
C GLU A 8 4.71 14.46 -6.78
N ASN A 9 3.75 14.24 -7.68
CA ASN A 9 2.35 13.91 -7.37
C ASN A 9 2.12 12.43 -7.02
N GLY A 10 3.19 11.64 -6.91
CA GLY A 10 3.14 10.20 -6.64
C GLY A 10 2.76 9.34 -7.84
N ALA A 11 2.60 9.89 -9.04
CA ALA A 11 2.38 9.09 -10.24
C ALA A 11 3.66 8.35 -10.65
N ILE A 12 3.53 7.05 -10.90
CA ILE A 12 4.59 6.19 -11.41
C ILE A 12 4.37 6.03 -12.90
N PHE A 13 5.33 6.49 -13.69
CA PHE A 13 5.37 6.31 -15.13
C PHE A 13 6.36 5.22 -15.50
N VAL A 14 5.87 4.20 -16.19
CA VAL A 14 6.68 3.08 -16.65
C VAL A 14 6.66 3.05 -18.17
N PRO A 15 7.67 3.63 -18.85
CA PRO A 15 7.85 3.43 -20.28
C PRO A 15 8.34 2.00 -20.51
N ILE A 16 7.65 1.27 -21.38
CA ILE A 16 7.94 -0.12 -21.70
C ILE A 16 8.01 -0.29 -23.21
N THR A 17 9.18 -0.74 -23.66
CA THR A 17 9.44 -1.16 -25.04
C THR A 17 10.08 -2.54 -25.05
N ASN A 18 9.76 -3.35 -26.06
CA ASN A 18 10.44 -4.61 -26.34
C ASN A 18 11.81 -4.33 -26.94
N SER A 19 12.83 -4.24 -26.08
CA SER A 19 14.16 -3.76 -26.43
C SER A 19 15.19 -4.88 -26.65
N THR A 20 14.88 -6.14 -26.31
CA THR A 20 15.82 -7.25 -26.57
C THR A 20 15.58 -7.87 -27.95
N PRO A 21 16.62 -8.42 -28.61
CA PRO A 21 16.46 -9.06 -29.92
C PRO A 21 15.40 -10.17 -29.92
N GLN A 22 15.32 -10.96 -28.84
CA GLN A 22 14.32 -12.02 -28.70
C GLN A 22 12.89 -11.46 -28.61
N GLN A 23 12.69 -10.35 -27.90
CA GLN A 23 11.38 -9.70 -27.80
C GLN A 23 10.95 -9.05 -29.12
N GLN A 24 11.92 -8.56 -29.91
CA GLN A 24 11.67 -7.94 -31.20
C GLN A 24 11.25 -8.95 -32.29
N GLU A 25 11.55 -10.23 -32.13
CA GLU A 25 11.13 -11.28 -33.05
C GLU A 25 9.71 -11.80 -32.80
N GLN A 26 9.12 -11.45 -31.65
CA GLN A 26 7.77 -11.86 -31.26
C GLN A 26 6.68 -11.22 -32.11
N ASN A 27 5.51 -11.87 -32.17
CA ASN A 27 4.33 -11.30 -32.80
C ASN A 27 3.73 -10.16 -31.94
N LEU A 28 2.75 -9.42 -32.47
CA LEU A 28 2.16 -8.26 -31.79
C LEU A 28 1.59 -8.61 -30.41
N ILE A 29 0.86 -9.73 -30.30
CA ILE A 29 0.21 -10.15 -29.05
C ILE A 29 1.26 -10.53 -28.01
N GLU A 30 2.25 -11.33 -28.39
CA GLU A 30 3.37 -11.70 -27.52
C GLU A 30 4.14 -10.48 -27.04
N GLN A 31 4.43 -9.54 -27.96
CA GLN A 31 5.06 -8.26 -27.62
C GLN A 31 4.22 -7.46 -26.62
N PHE A 32 2.89 -7.44 -26.80
CA PHE A 32 1.98 -6.71 -25.92
C PHE A 32 1.87 -7.34 -24.53
N GLU A 33 1.74 -8.67 -24.45
CA GLU A 33 1.75 -9.42 -23.20
C GLU A 33 3.06 -9.23 -22.44
N GLN A 34 4.19 -9.24 -23.16
CA GLN A 34 5.50 -8.99 -22.58
C GLN A 34 5.60 -7.56 -22.05
N CYS A 35 5.07 -6.57 -22.77
CA CYS A 35 5.02 -5.18 -22.29
C CYS A 35 4.21 -5.06 -20.98
N LEU A 36 3.04 -5.70 -20.89
CA LEU A 36 2.24 -5.73 -19.67
C LEU A 36 2.96 -6.43 -18.52
N THR A 37 3.62 -7.56 -18.78
CA THR A 37 4.42 -8.29 -17.79
C THR A 37 5.56 -7.42 -17.26
N ASN A 38 6.28 -6.73 -18.15
CA ASN A 38 7.36 -5.82 -17.78
C ASN A 38 6.84 -4.62 -16.98
N ALA A 39 5.66 -4.10 -17.33
CA ALA A 39 5.00 -3.03 -16.59
C ALA A 39 4.70 -3.48 -15.15
N GLU A 40 4.10 -4.66 -14.97
CA GLU A 40 3.80 -5.21 -13.65
C GLU A 40 5.06 -5.41 -12.80
N GLN A 41 6.11 -5.99 -13.39
CA GLN A 41 7.39 -6.19 -12.69
C GLN A 41 8.02 -4.86 -12.27
N SER A 42 7.97 -3.85 -13.14
CA SER A 42 8.53 -2.52 -12.84
C SER A 42 7.73 -1.80 -11.76
N ILE A 43 6.39 -1.91 -11.78
CA ILE A 43 5.52 -1.38 -10.73
C ILE A 43 5.80 -2.08 -9.39
N LYS A 44 5.93 -3.42 -9.39
CA LYS A 44 6.24 -4.22 -8.18
C LYS A 44 7.62 -3.94 -7.59
N GLN A 45 8.59 -3.49 -8.40
CA GLN A 45 9.89 -3.03 -7.89
C GLN A 45 9.77 -1.75 -7.05
N ILE A 46 8.71 -0.97 -7.23
CA ILE A 46 8.47 0.30 -6.53
C ILE A 46 7.47 0.10 -5.40
N VAL A 47 6.33 -0.56 -5.70
CA VAL A 47 5.26 -0.87 -4.75
C VAL A 47 5.07 -2.38 -4.74
N ALA A 48 5.66 -3.07 -3.78
CA ALA A 48 5.72 -4.54 -3.75
C ALA A 48 4.35 -5.24 -3.79
N SER A 49 3.31 -4.61 -3.25
CA SER A 49 1.93 -5.12 -3.24
C SER A 49 1.12 -4.77 -4.50
N ALA A 50 1.63 -3.89 -5.37
CA ALA A 50 0.89 -3.44 -6.54
C ALA A 50 0.82 -4.49 -7.65
N SER A 51 -0.17 -4.33 -8.51
CA SER A 51 -0.53 -5.21 -9.61
C SER A 51 -0.92 -4.39 -10.83
N LEU A 52 -1.16 -5.07 -11.96
CA LEU A 52 -1.70 -4.39 -13.14
C LEU A 52 -3.08 -3.76 -12.88
N ARG A 53 -3.86 -4.26 -11.91
CA ARG A 53 -5.17 -3.68 -11.59
C ARG A 53 -5.09 -2.27 -10.98
N ASP A 54 -3.91 -1.87 -10.50
CA ASP A 54 -3.66 -0.56 -9.92
C ASP A 54 -3.23 0.47 -10.98
N VAL A 55 -3.07 0.05 -12.24
CA VAL A 55 -2.81 0.97 -13.35
C VAL A 55 -4.08 1.74 -13.65
N GLU A 56 -4.00 3.06 -13.59
CA GLU A 56 -5.14 3.96 -13.83
C GLU A 56 -5.18 4.43 -15.28
N ARG A 57 -4.02 4.52 -15.92
CA ARG A 57 -3.90 4.94 -17.31
C ARG A 57 -2.87 4.14 -18.08
N LEU A 58 -3.24 3.74 -19.29
CA LEU A 58 -2.35 3.16 -20.28
C LEU A 58 -2.28 4.08 -21.49
N THR A 59 -1.07 4.42 -21.91
CA THR A 59 -0.84 4.96 -23.25
C THR A 59 -0.26 3.86 -24.11
N LEU A 60 -0.99 3.47 -25.15
CA LEU A 60 -0.60 2.42 -26.08
C LEU A 60 -0.26 3.08 -27.40
N GLN A 61 0.92 2.77 -27.92
CA GLN A 61 1.35 3.24 -29.22
C GLN A 61 1.50 2.05 -30.16
N PHE A 62 0.87 2.11 -31.33
CA PHE A 62 0.88 1.05 -32.34
C PHE A 62 1.38 1.60 -33.68
N ARG A 63 1.82 0.72 -34.59
CA ARG A 63 2.13 1.14 -35.96
C ARG A 63 0.88 1.39 -36.79
N ASN A 64 -0.14 0.55 -36.61
CA ASN A 64 -1.44 0.73 -37.22
C ASN A 64 -2.50 0.57 -36.13
N VAL A 65 -2.93 1.68 -35.52
CA VAL A 65 -3.82 1.66 -34.36
C VAL A 65 -5.11 0.88 -34.65
N ASP A 66 -5.72 1.08 -35.82
CA ASP A 66 -7.01 0.47 -36.16
C ASP A 66 -6.93 -1.07 -36.24
N GLU A 67 -5.87 -1.57 -36.86
CA GLU A 67 -5.63 -3.01 -37.04
C GLU A 67 -5.10 -3.67 -35.75
N ASP A 68 -4.10 -3.06 -35.14
CA ASP A 68 -3.33 -3.66 -34.05
C ASP A 68 -4.10 -3.63 -32.72
N PHE A 69 -4.79 -2.52 -32.42
CA PHE A 69 -5.52 -2.37 -31.15
C PHE A 69 -6.63 -3.40 -31.01
N THR A 70 -7.35 -3.69 -32.11
CA THR A 70 -8.44 -4.67 -32.12
C THR A 70 -7.96 -6.04 -31.63
N SER A 71 -6.75 -6.43 -32.03
CA SER A 71 -6.12 -7.69 -31.64
C SER A 71 -5.68 -7.66 -30.16
N CYS A 72 -5.13 -6.55 -29.69
CA CYS A 72 -4.68 -6.36 -28.30
C CYS A 72 -5.82 -6.14 -27.29
N PHE A 73 -7.02 -5.73 -27.73
CA PHE A 73 -8.14 -5.46 -26.83
C PHE A 73 -8.59 -6.70 -26.05
N SER A 74 -8.52 -7.88 -26.68
CA SER A 74 -8.81 -9.16 -26.02
C SER A 74 -7.86 -9.44 -24.86
N VAL A 75 -6.58 -9.10 -25.01
CA VAL A 75 -5.54 -9.23 -23.97
C VAL A 75 -5.83 -8.27 -22.82
N LEU A 76 -6.21 -7.01 -23.11
CA LEU A 76 -6.61 -6.05 -22.08
C LEU A 76 -7.78 -6.59 -21.24
N ARG A 77 -8.82 -7.11 -21.89
CA ARG A 77 -9.97 -7.72 -21.19
C ARG A 77 -9.58 -8.92 -20.34
N ARG A 78 -8.66 -9.76 -20.81
CA ARG A 78 -8.17 -10.91 -20.04
C ARG A 78 -7.37 -10.48 -18.80
N VAL A 79 -6.55 -9.43 -18.93
CA VAL A 79 -5.65 -8.96 -17.86
C VAL A 79 -6.39 -8.10 -16.82
N PHE A 80 -7.21 -7.15 -17.28
CA PHE A 80 -7.88 -6.16 -16.43
C PHE A 80 -9.35 -6.52 -16.12
N GLY A 81 -9.92 -7.51 -16.80
CA GLY A 81 -11.31 -7.93 -16.60
C GLY A 81 -12.33 -6.87 -17.07
N ASN A 82 -13.31 -6.59 -16.20
CA ASN A 82 -14.38 -5.64 -16.50
C ASN A 82 -14.01 -4.17 -16.22
N GLN A 83 -12.91 -3.92 -15.51
CA GLN A 83 -12.44 -2.58 -15.18
C GLN A 83 -11.15 -2.29 -15.95
N LEU A 84 -11.31 -1.68 -17.13
CA LEU A 84 -10.17 -1.23 -17.92
C LEU A 84 -9.66 0.11 -17.38
N PRO A 85 -8.34 0.37 -17.42
CA PRO A 85 -7.78 1.70 -17.15
C PRO A 85 -8.24 2.69 -18.22
N ALA A 86 -8.02 3.98 -17.98
CA ALA A 86 -8.12 4.98 -19.04
C ALA A 86 -7.08 4.67 -20.12
N VAL A 87 -7.51 4.35 -21.34
CA VAL A 87 -6.61 4.03 -22.45
C VAL A 87 -6.51 5.22 -23.41
N THR A 88 -5.27 5.63 -23.71
CA THR A 88 -4.95 6.55 -24.80
C THR A 88 -4.24 5.78 -25.90
N LEU A 89 -4.70 5.92 -27.14
CA LEU A 89 -4.11 5.29 -28.32
C LEU A 89 -3.33 6.33 -29.12
N MET A 90 -2.13 5.96 -29.57
CA MET A 90 -1.29 6.79 -30.44
C MET A 90 -0.71 5.94 -31.56
N GLU A 91 -0.43 6.57 -32.69
CA GLU A 91 0.30 5.93 -33.78
C GLU A 91 1.80 6.24 -33.65
N ILE A 92 2.64 5.22 -33.84
CA ILE A 92 4.10 5.33 -33.77
C ILE A 92 4.63 5.80 -35.12
N ASP A 93 5.46 6.84 -35.13
CA ASP A 93 6.17 7.29 -36.34
C ASP A 93 7.13 6.21 -36.86
N SER A 94 7.21 6.12 -38.19
CA SER A 94 8.13 5.31 -39.01
C SER A 94 9.61 5.30 -38.58
N GLN A 95 10.06 6.24 -37.74
CA GLN A 95 11.42 6.32 -37.22
C GLN A 95 11.76 5.33 -36.09
N VAL A 96 10.77 4.61 -35.55
CA VAL A 96 11.00 3.52 -34.58
C VAL A 96 11.36 2.23 -35.32
N ASP A 97 12.26 1.42 -34.74
CA ASP A 97 12.70 0.14 -35.29
C ASP A 97 11.52 -0.70 -35.84
N ALA A 98 11.65 -1.10 -37.11
CA ALA A 98 10.96 -2.20 -37.81
C ALA A 98 10.09 -3.11 -36.94
N LYS A 99 10.79 -3.69 -35.97
CA LYS A 99 10.38 -4.85 -35.19
C LYS A 99 9.59 -4.50 -33.94
N ILE A 100 9.59 -3.23 -33.52
CA ILE A 100 8.76 -2.76 -32.41
C ILE A 100 7.35 -2.51 -32.95
N LYS A 101 6.41 -3.34 -32.51
CA LYS A 101 5.00 -3.29 -32.94
C LYS A 101 4.11 -2.54 -31.96
N VAL A 102 4.51 -2.49 -30.69
CA VAL A 102 3.79 -1.79 -29.63
C VAL A 102 4.76 -1.17 -28.64
N GLN A 103 4.47 0.06 -28.23
CA GLN A 103 5.05 0.68 -27.04
C GLN A 103 3.94 0.93 -26.03
N LEU A 104 4.26 0.74 -24.76
CA LEU A 104 3.31 0.90 -23.67
C LEU A 104 3.91 1.83 -22.65
N GLN A 105 3.14 2.81 -22.21
CA GLN A 105 3.41 3.55 -21.00
C GLN A 105 2.29 3.27 -20.00
N ALA A 106 2.64 2.69 -18.87
CA ALA A 106 1.73 2.53 -17.75
C ALA A 106 1.90 3.70 -16.79
N GLN A 107 0.77 4.28 -16.37
CA GLN A 107 0.71 5.21 -15.27
C GLN A 107 -0.15 4.57 -14.17
N THR A 108 0.47 4.36 -13.02
CA THR A 108 -0.21 3.97 -11.79
C THR A 108 0.07 5.03 -10.73
N ARG A 109 -0.78 5.11 -9.72
CA ARG A 109 -0.49 5.92 -8.55
C ARG A 109 0.39 5.08 -7.62
N SER A 110 1.56 5.58 -7.25
CA SER A 110 2.29 5.05 -6.10
C SER A 110 1.31 5.05 -4.93
N GLY A 111 1.20 3.93 -4.22
CA GLY A 111 0.19 3.65 -3.20
C GLY A 111 0.23 4.55 -1.96
N ILE A 112 0.78 5.77 -2.03
CA ILE A 112 0.78 6.76 -0.97
C ILE A 112 0.31 8.09 -1.57
N GLU A 113 -0.97 8.15 -1.92
CA GLU A 113 -1.86 9.30 -1.68
C GLU A 113 -3.28 8.93 -2.11
N ASN A 114 -3.93 8.05 -1.34
CA ASN A 114 -5.38 8.11 -1.27
C ASN A 114 -5.71 9.32 -0.37
N ASN A 115 -5.94 10.49 -0.99
CA ASN A 115 -6.58 11.63 -0.33
C ASN A 115 -8.07 11.34 -0.01
N GLY A 116 -8.57 10.14 -0.31
CA GLY A 116 -9.86 9.63 0.09
C GLY A 116 -9.78 8.77 1.36
N LEU A 117 -10.92 8.65 2.05
CA LEU A 117 -11.04 7.86 3.27
C LEU A 117 -11.05 6.36 2.94
N VAL A 118 -10.13 5.60 3.52
CA VAL A 118 -10.08 4.13 3.45
C VAL A 118 -10.23 3.56 4.86
N ARG A 119 -10.96 2.45 5.01
CA ARG A 119 -11.13 1.75 6.29
C ARG A 119 -10.73 0.28 6.14
N PHE A 120 -10.10 -0.27 7.16
CA PHE A 120 -9.74 -1.68 7.23
C PHE A 120 -10.43 -2.33 8.43
N HIS A 121 -10.63 -3.66 8.36
CA HIS A 121 -11.32 -4.45 9.40
C HIS A 121 -12.64 -3.82 9.84
N VAL A 122 -13.53 -3.58 8.87
CA VAL A 122 -14.82 -2.91 9.11
C VAL A 122 -15.81 -3.89 9.69
N GLY A 123 -16.10 -3.74 10.99
CA GLY A 123 -17.23 -4.41 11.64
C GLY A 123 -18.50 -3.56 11.62
N GLU A 124 -19.61 -4.11 12.13
CA GLU A 124 -20.90 -3.41 12.19
C GLU A 124 -20.86 -2.13 13.06
N ARG A 125 -20.01 -2.10 14.10
CA ARG A 125 -19.94 -0.99 15.06
C ARG A 125 -18.82 0.01 14.77
N PHE A 126 -17.65 -0.45 14.34
CA PHE A 126 -16.49 0.38 14.05
C PHE A 126 -15.53 -0.33 13.09
N SER A 127 -14.61 0.44 12.49
CA SER A 127 -13.45 -0.07 11.75
C SER A 127 -12.22 -0.04 12.64
N GLU A 128 -11.39 -1.07 12.63
CA GLU A 128 -10.17 -1.07 13.46
C GLU A 128 -9.17 0.00 13.03
N THR A 129 -9.09 0.30 11.74
CA THR A 129 -8.25 1.37 11.23
C THR A 129 -8.92 2.17 10.12
N ALA A 130 -8.52 3.44 10.01
CA ALA A 130 -8.89 4.30 8.90
C ALA A 130 -7.68 5.13 8.45
N ALA A 131 -7.51 5.28 7.14
CA ALA A 131 -6.48 6.14 6.56
C ALA A 131 -7.14 7.30 5.80
N TYR A 132 -6.66 8.52 6.02
CA TYR A 132 -7.10 9.71 5.31
C TYR A 132 -5.98 10.75 5.24
N GLN A 133 -5.66 11.23 4.04
CA GLN A 133 -4.64 12.26 3.77
C GLN A 133 -3.31 12.02 4.49
N GLY A 134 -2.73 10.84 4.27
CA GLY A 134 -1.43 10.49 4.86
C GLY A 134 -1.45 10.29 6.38
N VAL A 135 -2.63 10.20 7.02
CA VAL A 135 -2.77 9.90 8.44
C VAL A 135 -3.52 8.58 8.61
N LEU A 136 -2.91 7.66 9.35
CA LEU A 136 -3.54 6.45 9.86
C LEU A 136 -4.13 6.72 11.24
N TYR A 137 -5.37 6.30 11.44
CA TYR A 137 -6.08 6.26 12.71
C TYR A 137 -6.29 4.80 13.10
N ILE A 138 -5.86 4.42 14.30
CA ILE A 138 -5.99 3.06 14.85
C ILE A 138 -6.93 3.12 16.04
N SER A 139 -8.02 2.36 16.02
CA SER A 139 -8.95 2.25 17.14
C SER A 139 -8.27 1.63 18.37
N GLY A 140 -8.94 1.67 19.51
CA GLY A 140 -8.49 0.99 20.72
C GLY A 140 -8.19 -0.49 20.47
N GLN A 141 -6.94 -0.86 20.72
CA GLN A 141 -6.44 -2.23 20.72
C GLN A 141 -6.43 -2.72 22.17
N VAL A 142 -6.97 -3.91 22.38
CA VAL A 142 -7.17 -4.56 23.68
C VAL A 142 -6.56 -5.97 23.61
N PRO A 143 -6.12 -6.55 24.73
CA PRO A 143 -5.48 -7.87 24.72
C PRO A 143 -6.47 -8.96 24.32
N ASP A 144 -5.96 -9.97 23.62
CA ASP A 144 -6.71 -11.18 23.27
C ASP A 144 -6.84 -12.09 24.50
N ASP A 145 -5.78 -12.17 25.31
CA ASP A 145 -5.74 -12.97 26.54
C ASP A 145 -5.77 -12.08 27.80
N GLY A 146 -6.98 -11.85 28.32
CA GLY A 146 -7.18 -11.11 29.57
C GLY A 146 -6.66 -11.82 30.83
N THR A 147 -6.18 -13.07 30.75
CA THR A 147 -5.61 -13.77 31.92
C THR A 147 -4.15 -13.39 32.19
N LYS A 148 -3.49 -12.74 31.22
CA LYS A 148 -2.11 -12.26 31.37
C LYS A 148 -2.01 -11.08 32.33
N ASP A 149 -0.81 -10.91 32.89
CA ASP A 149 -0.46 -9.71 33.64
C ASP A 149 -0.30 -8.49 32.71
N ILE A 150 -0.01 -7.32 33.29
CA ILE A 150 0.13 -6.10 32.50
C ILE A 150 1.25 -6.19 31.46
N GLU A 151 2.36 -6.87 31.75
CA GLU A 151 3.46 -6.98 30.79
C GLU A 151 2.99 -7.78 29.57
N GLY A 152 2.39 -8.95 29.78
CA GLY A 152 1.88 -9.80 28.70
C GLY A 152 0.74 -9.15 27.90
N GLN A 153 -0.19 -8.45 28.56
CA GLN A 153 -1.25 -7.72 27.84
C GLN A 153 -0.69 -6.52 27.04
N THR A 154 0.32 -5.83 27.56
CA THR A 154 0.98 -4.73 26.85
C THR A 154 1.71 -5.22 25.61
N GLU A 155 2.40 -6.37 25.69
CA GLU A 155 3.07 -6.99 24.55
C GLU A 155 2.10 -7.34 23.41
N GLU A 156 0.95 -7.93 23.73
CA GLU A 156 -0.09 -8.26 22.74
C GLU A 156 -0.60 -7.00 22.03
N VAL A 157 -1.00 -5.99 22.81
CA VAL A 157 -1.55 -4.77 22.26
C VAL A 157 -0.53 -4.03 21.38
N LEU A 158 0.74 -3.97 21.79
CA LEU A 158 1.79 -3.36 20.96
C LEU A 158 2.10 -4.16 19.69
N ALA A 159 2.01 -5.50 19.74
CA ALA A 159 2.13 -6.34 18.54
C ALA A 159 0.97 -6.11 17.56
N MET A 160 -0.25 -5.89 18.06
CA MET A 160 -1.40 -5.50 17.23
C MET A 160 -1.17 -4.14 16.58
N LEU A 161 -0.64 -3.15 17.32
CA LEU A 161 -0.26 -1.86 16.74
C LEU A 161 0.75 -2.02 15.60
N ASP A 162 1.83 -2.80 15.80
CA ASP A 162 2.82 -3.06 14.76
C ASP A 162 2.18 -3.70 13.52
N ALA A 163 1.24 -4.64 13.70
CA ALA A 163 0.52 -5.26 12.59
C ALA A 163 -0.33 -4.25 11.81
N ARG A 164 -1.05 -3.36 12.50
CA ARG A 164 -1.87 -2.31 11.88
C ARG A 164 -1.02 -1.26 11.15
N LEU A 165 0.12 -0.86 11.74
CA LEU A 165 1.06 0.07 11.10
C LEU A 165 1.64 -0.54 9.82
N LYS A 166 2.11 -1.80 9.91
CA LYS A 166 2.67 -2.53 8.76
C LYS A 166 1.67 -2.71 7.62
N GLU A 167 0.42 -3.02 7.94
CA GLU A 167 -0.66 -3.15 6.95
C GLU A 167 -0.90 -1.84 6.18
N ALA A 168 -0.74 -0.70 6.85
CA ALA A 168 -0.84 0.62 6.26
C ALA A 168 0.47 1.12 5.60
N GLY A 169 1.49 0.27 5.49
CA GLY A 169 2.78 0.63 4.88
C GLY A 169 3.60 1.64 5.69
N THR A 170 3.32 1.78 6.99
CA THR A 170 4.06 2.65 7.92
C THR A 170 4.65 1.84 9.07
N ASP A 171 5.33 2.50 10.01
CA ASP A 171 5.90 1.86 11.18
C ASP A 171 5.85 2.78 12.41
N LYS A 172 6.27 2.24 13.56
CA LYS A 172 6.21 2.95 14.84
C LYS A 172 7.10 4.20 14.92
N THR A 173 8.05 4.39 14.00
CA THR A 173 8.83 5.63 13.89
C THR A 173 8.00 6.79 13.33
N LYS A 174 6.80 6.52 12.80
CA LYS A 174 5.87 7.50 12.24
C LYS A 174 4.66 7.77 13.13
N LEU A 175 4.64 7.26 14.36
CA LEU A 175 3.58 7.54 15.31
C LEU A 175 3.51 9.05 15.63
N LEU A 176 2.34 9.63 15.46
CA LEU A 176 2.04 11.03 15.73
C LEU A 176 1.53 11.24 17.15
N MET A 177 0.72 10.30 17.66
CA MET A 177 0.22 10.30 19.03
C MET A 177 -0.14 8.87 19.45
N VAL A 178 0.16 8.54 20.70
CA VAL A 178 -0.32 7.30 21.35
C VAL A 178 -1.06 7.66 22.64
N GLN A 179 -2.24 7.08 22.83
CA GLN A 179 -2.99 7.19 24.08
C GLN A 179 -3.12 5.80 24.69
N ILE A 180 -2.72 5.69 25.96
CA ILE A 180 -2.75 4.45 26.73
C ILE A 180 -3.75 4.62 27.87
N PHE A 181 -4.68 3.67 27.97
CA PHE A 181 -5.67 3.58 29.03
C PHE A 181 -5.32 2.39 29.91
N LEU A 182 -5.03 2.63 31.18
CA LEU A 182 -4.82 1.58 32.18
C LEU A 182 -6.04 1.43 33.07
N ALA A 183 -6.41 0.19 33.41
CA ALA A 183 -7.48 -0.08 34.36
C ALA A 183 -7.07 0.33 35.78
N ASN A 184 -5.81 0.07 36.17
CA ASN A 184 -5.25 0.46 37.46
C ASN A 184 -3.85 1.09 37.27
N MET A 185 -3.79 2.42 37.28
CA MET A 185 -2.53 3.16 37.08
C MET A 185 -1.51 2.86 38.18
N VAL A 186 -1.94 2.67 39.44
CA VAL A 186 -1.00 2.49 40.56
C VAL A 186 -0.28 1.14 40.45
N GLU A 187 -1.01 0.08 40.06
CA GLU A 187 -0.46 -1.27 39.96
C GLU A 187 0.27 -1.51 38.63
N ASP A 188 -0.30 -1.05 37.52
CA ASP A 188 0.08 -1.52 36.18
C ASP A 188 1.12 -0.60 35.49
N PHE A 189 1.29 0.66 35.94
CA PHE A 189 2.10 1.65 35.22
C PHE A 189 3.58 1.26 35.08
N ALA A 190 4.18 0.67 36.11
CA ALA A 190 5.58 0.25 36.06
C ALA A 190 5.80 -0.91 35.08
N GLY A 191 4.95 -1.93 35.13
CA GLY A 191 5.02 -3.08 34.23
C GLY A 191 4.76 -2.70 32.77
N MET A 192 3.74 -1.87 32.52
CA MET A 192 3.46 -1.34 31.18
C MET A 192 4.65 -0.55 30.63
N ASN A 193 5.25 0.36 31.41
CA ASN A 193 6.37 1.16 30.93
C ASN A 193 7.61 0.32 30.61
N LYS A 194 7.87 -0.76 31.34
CA LYS A 194 8.97 -1.69 31.04
C LYS A 194 8.86 -2.26 29.63
N VAL A 195 7.66 -2.70 29.23
CA VAL A 195 7.40 -3.24 27.88
C VAL A 195 7.43 -2.12 26.84
N TRP A 196 6.79 -0.98 27.14
CA TRP A 196 6.78 0.20 26.28
C TRP A 196 8.20 0.67 25.93
N ASP A 197 9.08 0.81 26.92
CA ASP A 197 10.45 1.30 26.76
C ASP A 197 11.30 0.36 25.90
N ALA A 198 11.01 -0.95 25.93
CA ALA A 198 11.65 -1.94 25.08
C ALA A 198 11.14 -1.86 23.63
N TRP A 199 9.87 -1.55 23.43
CA TRP A 199 9.22 -1.54 22.12
C TRP A 199 9.42 -0.24 21.33
N VAL A 200 9.40 0.91 22.01
CA VAL A 200 9.38 2.23 21.38
C VAL A 200 10.69 2.53 20.61
N PRO A 201 10.64 3.21 19.44
CA PRO A 201 11.85 3.55 18.69
C PRO A 201 12.71 4.58 19.45
N LYS A 202 13.91 4.15 19.86
CA LYS A 202 14.87 4.99 20.58
C LYS A 202 15.25 6.22 19.74
N GLY A 203 15.17 7.41 20.36
CA GLY A 203 15.47 8.68 19.68
C GLY A 203 14.35 9.19 18.77
N ASN A 204 13.25 8.45 18.63
CA ASN A 204 12.08 8.86 17.85
C ASN A 204 10.77 8.44 18.54
N THR A 205 10.73 8.56 19.87
CA THR A 205 9.58 8.20 20.69
C THR A 205 8.40 9.12 20.38
N PRO A 206 7.18 8.59 20.20
CA PRO A 206 6.04 9.43 19.87
C PRO A 206 5.56 10.24 21.08
N PRO A 207 4.87 11.37 20.85
CA PRO A 207 4.01 11.97 21.86
C PRO A 207 3.06 10.91 22.44
N ARG A 208 2.98 10.86 23.77
CA ARG A 208 2.17 9.89 24.50
C ARG A 208 1.42 10.52 25.66
N ALA A 209 0.17 10.12 25.84
CA ALA A 209 -0.59 10.32 27.07
C ALA A 209 -0.99 8.97 27.69
N THR A 210 -0.92 8.87 29.01
CA THR A 210 -1.38 7.69 29.76
C THR A 210 -2.37 8.15 30.81
N VAL A 211 -3.55 7.54 30.84
CA VAL A 211 -4.61 7.85 31.80
C VAL A 211 -5.16 6.57 32.41
N GLN A 212 -5.80 6.70 33.57
CA GLN A 212 -6.59 5.61 34.13
C GLN A 212 -8.02 5.68 33.59
N ALA A 213 -8.58 4.55 33.17
CA ALA A 213 -9.98 4.45 32.71
C ALA A 213 -10.57 3.08 33.00
N GLN A 214 -11.89 3.00 33.14
CA GLN A 214 -12.59 1.72 33.19
C GLN A 214 -12.69 1.13 31.77
N LEU A 215 -12.19 -0.09 31.59
CA LEU A 215 -12.23 -0.80 30.30
C LEU A 215 -13.51 -1.63 30.15
N ALA A 216 -13.83 -2.02 28.92
CA ALA A 216 -15.10 -2.69 28.61
C ALA A 216 -15.22 -4.10 29.21
N ARG A 217 -14.10 -4.76 29.53
CA ARG A 217 -14.06 -6.05 30.21
C ARG A 217 -13.19 -5.97 31.47
N PRO A 218 -13.60 -6.60 32.58
CA PRO A 218 -12.87 -6.53 33.84
C PRO A 218 -11.48 -7.19 33.81
N GLU A 219 -11.28 -8.16 32.91
CA GLU A 219 -9.99 -8.83 32.72
C GLU A 219 -8.97 -7.99 31.92
N TRP A 220 -9.42 -6.94 31.23
CA TRP A 220 -8.52 -6.05 30.50
C TRP A 220 -7.86 -5.05 31.45
N ARG A 221 -6.54 -4.97 31.38
CA ARG A 221 -5.72 -4.02 32.13
C ARG A 221 -5.29 -2.83 31.30
N ILE A 222 -5.25 -2.97 29.98
CA ILE A 222 -4.74 -1.96 29.05
C ILE A 222 -5.56 -1.89 27.76
N GLU A 223 -5.70 -0.67 27.25
CA GLU A 223 -6.15 -0.38 25.87
C GLU A 223 -5.23 0.70 25.27
N ILE A 224 -4.85 0.55 24.00
CA ILE A 224 -4.01 1.53 23.30
C ILE A 224 -4.65 1.95 21.98
N THR A 225 -4.72 3.25 21.73
CA THR A 225 -5.06 3.83 20.42
C THR A 225 -3.92 4.70 19.93
N ALA A 226 -3.78 4.82 18.61
CA ALA A 226 -2.69 5.58 18.01
C ALA A 226 -3.09 6.26 16.70
N THR A 227 -2.38 7.32 16.37
CA THR A 227 -2.33 7.90 15.03
C THR A 227 -0.90 7.89 14.51
N ALA A 228 -0.75 7.69 13.20
CA ALA A 228 0.56 7.66 12.54
C ALA A 228 0.53 8.37 11.19
N ALA A 229 1.68 8.89 10.77
CA ALA A 229 1.86 9.39 9.42
C ALA A 229 2.12 8.21 8.46
N ILE A 230 1.63 8.33 7.24
CA ILE A 230 1.94 7.47 6.09
C ILE A 230 2.68 8.37 5.10
N ILE A 231 4.00 8.22 5.03
CA ILE A 231 4.92 9.07 4.26
C ILE A 231 5.92 8.25 3.47
#